data_AF-A0A7S4VMA9-F1
#
_entry.id   AF-A0A7S4VMA9-F1
#
_cell.length_a   1.000
_cell.length_b   1.000
_cell.length_c   1.000
_cell.angle_alpha   90.00
_cell.angle_beta   90.00
_cell.angle_gamma   90.00
#
_symmetry.space_group_name_H-M   'P 1'
#
loop_
_entity.id
_entity.type
_entity.pdbx_description
1 polymer ?
#
loop_
_entity_poly.entity_id
_entity_poly.type
_entity_poly.pdbx_seq_one_letter_code
_entity_poly.pdbx_strand_id
1 'polypeptide(L)'
;ISNKETSDDDESKKDENKKDDRFSSRAEIDAEISRLKKEMDDAISNKDFKKASSVQECLDEIEPMKELFPTMSELISQIEALKKEMDEAIKSKTFDKAGKLHDDIEDLEKKL
;
A
#
# COMPACT_ATOMS: atom_id res chain seq x y z
N ILE A 1 29.69 -31.10 5.59
CA ILE A 1 29.33 -30.17 6.68
C ILE A 1 28.85 -28.91 6.00
N SER A 2 27.53 -28.74 5.94
CA SER A 2 26.86 -27.52 5.48
C SER A 2 27.06 -26.40 6.51
N ASN A 3 27.27 -25.20 6.01
CA ASN A 3 26.97 -23.88 6.59
C ASN A 3 27.83 -22.86 5.80
N LYS A 4 27.34 -21.70 5.38
CA LYS A 4 26.29 -20.87 5.96
C LYS A 4 25.80 -19.94 4.84
N GLU A 5 24.55 -20.05 4.46
CA GLU A 5 23.84 -18.96 3.79
C GLU A 5 23.62 -17.88 4.85
N THR A 6 24.09 -16.67 4.59
CA THR A 6 23.65 -15.48 5.31
C THR A 6 22.92 -14.63 4.29
N SER A 7 21.60 -14.81 4.30
CA SER A 7 20.62 -14.03 3.58
C SER A 7 20.67 -12.58 4.06
N ASP A 8 20.66 -11.67 3.10
CA ASP A 8 20.61 -10.23 3.27
C ASP A 8 19.38 -9.80 4.09
N ASP A 9 19.63 -9.24 5.28
CA ASP A 9 18.68 -8.41 6.01
C ASP A 9 18.78 -6.98 5.45
N ASP A 10 18.02 -6.71 4.38
CA ASP A 10 17.70 -5.34 3.95
C ASP A 10 16.41 -4.91 4.64
N GLU A 11 16.51 -4.61 5.94
CA GLU A 11 15.48 -3.85 6.66
C GLU A 11 15.46 -2.41 6.12
N SER A 12 14.79 -2.23 4.98
CA SER A 12 14.34 -0.91 4.54
C SER A 12 13.23 -0.44 5.48
N LYS A 13 13.65 0.24 6.56
CA LYS A 13 12.78 1.09 7.36
C LYS A 13 12.19 2.17 6.45
N LYS A 14 10.96 1.96 5.98
CA LYS A 14 10.12 3.06 5.48
C LYS A 14 9.62 3.83 6.67
N ASP A 15 10.49 4.70 7.14
CA ASP A 15 10.14 5.82 8.00
C ASP A 15 9.49 6.92 7.14
N GLU A 16 8.73 7.77 7.83
CA GLU A 16 8.14 9.03 7.37
C GLU A 16 6.75 8.97 6.70
N ASN A 17 5.75 9.04 7.58
CA ASN A 17 4.46 9.69 7.34
C ASN A 17 4.66 11.19 6.97
N LYS A 18 5.33 11.46 5.85
CA LYS A 18 5.31 12.77 5.21
C LYS A 18 3.92 12.91 4.61
N LYS A 19 3.11 13.79 5.20
CA LYS A 19 1.94 14.34 4.52
C LYS A 19 2.45 14.98 3.24
N ASP A 20 2.30 14.26 2.15
CA ASP A 20 2.52 14.77 0.83
C ASP A 20 1.29 15.60 0.49
N ASP A 21 1.42 16.92 0.64
CA ASP A 21 0.34 17.90 0.48
C ASP A 21 -0.16 17.99 -0.98
N ARG A 22 0.32 17.13 -1.89
CA ARG A 22 -0.17 17.03 -3.28
C ARG A 22 -1.65 16.65 -3.37
N PHE A 23 -2.18 15.89 -2.41
CA PHE A 23 -3.58 15.44 -2.43
C PHE A 23 -4.25 15.57 -1.07
N SER A 24 -5.50 16.00 -1.07
CA SER A 24 -6.31 16.15 0.15
C SER A 24 -7.35 15.05 0.32
N SER A 25 -7.57 14.21 -0.70
CA SER A 25 -8.55 13.11 -0.62
C SER A 25 -8.23 11.96 -1.57
N ARG A 26 -8.81 10.79 -1.28
CA ARG A 26 -8.76 9.62 -2.17
C ARG A 26 -9.32 9.91 -3.58
N ALA A 27 -10.36 10.73 -3.66
CA ALA A 27 -10.98 11.07 -4.94
C ALA A 27 -10.03 11.86 -5.86
N GLU A 28 -9.21 12.74 -5.29
CA GLU A 28 -8.20 13.50 -6.05
C GLU A 28 -7.08 12.58 -6.57
N ILE A 29 -6.62 11.64 -5.73
CA ILE A 29 -5.61 10.65 -6.12
C ILE A 29 -6.14 9.79 -7.28
N ASP A 30 -7.36 9.25 -7.14
CA ASP A 30 -7.95 8.37 -8.16
C ASP A 30 -8.23 9.14 -9.48
N ALA A 31 -8.61 10.42 -9.39
CA ALA A 31 -8.79 11.27 -10.55
C ALA A 31 -7.47 11.53 -11.28
N GLU A 32 -6.40 11.82 -10.54
CA GLU A 32 -5.07 12.07 -11.12
C GLU A 32 -4.45 10.81 -11.74
N ILE A 33 -4.57 9.66 -11.07
CA ILE A 33 -4.17 8.37 -11.64
C ILE A 33 -4.93 8.10 -12.94
N SER A 34 -6.24 8.35 -12.97
CA SER A 34 -7.06 8.16 -14.17
C SER A 34 -6.60 9.09 -15.30
N ARG A 35 -6.27 10.35 -14.98
CA ARG A 35 -5.73 11.33 -15.93
C ARG A 35 -4.39 10.87 -16.51
N LEU A 36 -3.45 10.46 -15.65
CA LEU A 36 -2.12 10.01 -16.05
C LEU A 36 -2.17 8.70 -16.86
N LYS A 37 -3.04 7.75 -16.50
CA LYS A 37 -3.25 6.52 -17.30
C LYS A 37 -3.69 6.84 -18.72
N LYS A 38 -4.66 7.75 -18.87
CA LYS A 38 -5.07 8.22 -20.20
C LYS A 38 -3.93 8.92 -20.95
N GLU A 39 -3.17 9.77 -20.27
CA GLU A 39 -2.03 10.47 -20.87
C GLU A 39 -0.92 9.51 -21.33
N MET A 40 -0.68 8.43 -20.57
CA MET A 40 0.24 7.36 -20.94
C MET A 40 -0.26 6.61 -22.18
N ASP A 41 -1.53 6.22 -22.21
CA ASP A 41 -2.14 5.54 -23.37
C ASP A 41 -2.07 6.39 -24.64
N ASP A 42 -2.31 7.70 -24.52
CA ASP A 42 -2.17 8.66 -25.61
C ASP A 42 -0.70 8.76 -26.08
N ALA A 43 0.27 8.79 -25.15
CA ALA A 43 1.69 8.82 -25.49
C ALA A 43 2.14 7.53 -26.20
N ILE A 44 1.70 6.36 -25.71
CA ILE A 44 1.96 5.05 -26.35
C ILE A 44 1.37 5.01 -27.76
N SER A 45 0.13 5.47 -27.92
CA SER A 45 -0.56 5.51 -29.22
C SER A 45 0.17 6.40 -30.23
N ASN A 46 0.77 7.50 -29.75
CA ASN A 46 1.59 8.41 -30.55
C ASN A 46 3.05 7.95 -30.70
N LYS A 47 3.42 6.79 -30.15
CA LYS A 47 4.80 6.26 -30.11
C LYS A 47 5.79 7.20 -29.40
N ASP A 48 5.31 8.08 -28.54
CA ASP A 48 6.14 8.90 -27.67
C ASP A 48 6.49 8.12 -26.40
N PHE A 49 7.38 7.14 -26.56
CA PHE A 49 7.79 6.26 -25.46
C PHE A 49 8.53 7.00 -24.35
N LYS A 50 9.20 8.12 -24.68
CA LYS A 50 9.86 8.94 -23.67
C LYS A 50 8.83 9.57 -22.74
N LYS A 51 7.78 10.15 -23.31
CA LYS A 51 6.66 10.68 -22.51
C LYS A 51 5.96 9.57 -21.73
N ALA A 52 5.69 8.43 -22.35
CA ALA A 52 5.06 7.30 -21.67
C ALA A 52 5.87 6.85 -20.43
N SER A 53 7.20 6.75 -20.55
CA SER A 53 8.07 6.42 -19.41
C SER A 53 8.00 7.46 -18.30
N SER A 54 8.06 8.75 -18.61
CA SER A 54 7.94 9.80 -17.58
C SER A 54 6.56 9.81 -16.90
N VAL A 55 5.48 9.54 -17.63
CA VAL A 55 4.13 9.43 -17.04
C VAL A 55 4.02 8.18 -16.15
N GLN A 56 4.65 7.07 -16.53
CA GLN A 56 4.72 5.87 -15.70
C GLN A 56 5.45 6.15 -14.38
N GLU A 57 6.59 6.85 -14.42
CA GLU A 57 7.31 7.27 -13.20
C GLU A 57 6.40 8.10 -12.26
N CYS A 58 5.60 9.02 -12.80
CA CYS A 58 4.62 9.76 -12.00
C CYS A 58 3.51 8.88 -11.41
N LEU A 59 3.03 7.87 -12.16
CA LEU A 59 2.06 6.90 -11.65
C LEU A 59 2.65 6.08 -10.49
N ASP A 60 3.90 5.64 -10.62
CA ASP A 60 4.59 4.86 -9.59
C ASP A 60 4.79 5.66 -8.29
N GLU A 61 4.90 6.99 -8.38
CA GLU A 61 4.94 7.88 -7.21
C GLU A 61 3.56 8.06 -6.54
N ILE A 62 2.48 8.14 -7.33
CA ILE A 62 1.15 8.51 -6.83
C ILE A 62 0.35 7.30 -6.34
N GLU A 63 0.49 6.12 -6.96
CA GLU A 63 -0.26 4.92 -6.54
C GLU A 63 -0.06 4.54 -5.07
N PRO A 64 1.16 4.58 -4.48
CA PRO A 64 1.36 4.30 -3.06
C PRO A 64 0.62 5.27 -2.12
N MET A 65 0.30 6.48 -2.58
CA MET A 65 -0.38 7.49 -1.76
C MET A 65 -1.82 7.08 -1.42
N LYS A 66 -2.39 6.12 -2.16
CA LYS A 66 -3.71 5.53 -1.86
C LYS A 66 -3.77 4.88 -0.49
N GLU A 67 -2.65 4.38 0.03
CA GLU A 67 -2.55 3.79 1.37
C GLU A 67 -2.79 4.83 2.48
N LEU A 68 -2.48 6.11 2.21
CA LEU A 68 -2.73 7.22 3.13
C LEU A 68 -4.20 7.66 3.14
N PHE A 69 -4.95 7.31 2.10
CA PHE A 69 -6.36 7.63 1.94
C PHE A 69 -7.17 6.38 1.54
N PRO A 70 -7.26 5.37 2.43
CA PRO A 70 -8.00 4.16 2.13
C PRO A 70 -9.50 4.46 2.04
N THR A 71 -10.19 3.71 1.18
CA THR A 71 -11.66 3.75 1.13
C THR A 71 -12.26 2.95 2.29
N MET A 72 -13.52 3.23 2.63
CA MET A 72 -14.26 2.46 3.65
C MET A 72 -14.28 0.96 3.34
N SER A 73 -14.47 0.59 2.07
CA SER A 73 -14.48 -0.82 1.67
C SER A 73 -13.10 -1.48 1.83
N GLU A 74 -12.02 -0.74 1.56
CA GLU A 74 -10.65 -1.24 1.75
C GLU A 74 -10.34 -1.42 3.24
N LEU A 75 -10.72 -0.46 4.10
CA LEU A 75 -10.57 -0.57 5.56
C LEU A 75 -11.31 -1.78 6.13
N ILE A 76 -12.58 -1.96 5.75
CA ILE A 76 -13.39 -3.11 6.19
C ILE A 76 -12.73 -4.42 5.74
N SER A 77 -12.29 -4.51 4.49
CA SER A 77 -11.65 -5.72 3.96
C SER A 77 -10.34 -6.04 4.68
N GLN A 78 -9.54 -5.02 5.03
CA GLN A 78 -8.31 -5.19 5.81
C GLN A 78 -8.60 -5.67 7.22
N ILE A 79 -9.60 -5.09 7.89
CA ILE A 79 -10.04 -5.52 9.24
C ILE A 79 -10.50 -6.98 9.21
N GLU A 80 -11.30 -7.38 8.21
CA GLU A 80 -11.75 -8.77 8.07
C GLU A 80 -10.59 -9.75 7.85
N ALA A 81 -9.62 -9.37 7.02
CA ALA A 81 -8.42 -10.16 6.79
C ALA A 81 -7.59 -10.34 8.07
N LEU A 82 -7.34 -9.26 8.81
CA LEU A 82 -6.61 -9.30 10.08
C LEU A 82 -7.35 -10.11 11.14
N LYS A 83 -8.69 -9.99 11.23
CA LYS A 83 -9.51 -10.80 12.15
C LYS A 83 -9.34 -12.29 11.87
N LYS A 84 -9.36 -12.68 10.59
CA LYS A 84 -9.12 -14.06 10.18
C LYS A 84 -7.70 -14.53 10.54
N GLU A 85 -6.69 -13.72 10.28
CA GLU A 85 -5.30 -14.05 10.62
C GLU A 85 -5.09 -14.15 12.14
N MET A 86 -5.76 -13.30 12.91
CA MET A 86 -5.75 -13.33 14.37
C MET A 86 -6.37 -14.63 14.88
N ASP A 87 -7.52 -15.04 14.35
CA ASP A 87 -8.15 -16.32 14.68
C ASP A 87 -7.23 -17.52 14.39
N GLU A 88 -6.50 -17.48 13.28
CA GLU A 88 -5.50 -18.48 12.93
C GLU A 88 -4.31 -18.49 13.89
N ALA A 89 -3.84 -17.31 14.31
CA ALA A 89 -2.78 -17.17 15.31
C ALA A 89 -3.23 -17.71 16.68
N ILE A 90 -4.46 -17.44 17.11
CA ILE A 90 -5.04 -17.99 18.35
C ILE A 90 -5.12 -19.52 18.30
N LYS A 91 -5.63 -20.09 17.19
CA LYS A 91 -5.68 -21.54 16.98
C LYS A 91 -4.28 -22.17 17.02
N SER A 92 -3.31 -21.48 16.45
CA SER A 92 -1.90 -21.89 16.43
C SER A 92 -1.16 -21.62 17.75
N LYS A 93 -1.84 -21.03 18.74
CA LYS A 93 -1.28 -20.60 20.04
C LYS A 93 -0.12 -19.60 19.92
N THR A 94 -0.08 -18.85 18.83
CA THR A 94 0.89 -17.77 18.60
C THR A 94 0.31 -16.46 19.17
N PHE A 95 0.18 -16.39 20.49
CA PHE A 95 -0.53 -15.30 21.16
C PHE A 95 0.13 -13.93 21.00
N ASP A 96 1.46 -13.87 20.89
CA ASP A 96 2.17 -12.61 20.63
C ASP A 96 1.76 -12.01 19.27
N LYS A 97 1.58 -12.86 18.26
CA LYS A 97 1.09 -12.45 16.94
C LYS A 97 -0.38 -12.01 17.01
N ALA A 98 -1.22 -12.76 17.73
CA ALA A 98 -2.62 -12.41 17.92
C ALA A 98 -2.79 -11.05 18.62
N GLY A 99 -1.95 -10.75 19.62
CA GLY A 99 -1.93 -9.44 20.29
C GLY A 99 -1.63 -8.29 19.32
N LYS A 100 -0.57 -8.40 18.52
CA LYS A 100 -0.23 -7.38 17.52
C LYS A 100 -1.35 -7.16 16.50
N LEU A 101 -1.93 -8.25 15.99
CA LEU A 101 -3.04 -8.18 15.05
C LEU A 101 -4.28 -7.53 15.66
N HIS A 102 -4.52 -7.74 16.96
CA HIS A 102 -5.61 -7.08 17.67
C HIS A 102 -5.39 -5.56 17.75
N ASP A 103 -4.18 -5.13 18.13
CA ASP A 103 -3.80 -3.72 18.17
C ASP A 103 -3.96 -3.06 16.77
N ASP A 104 -3.49 -3.75 15.71
CA ASP A 104 -3.63 -3.29 14.32
C ASP A 104 -5.11 -3.14 13.90
N ILE A 105 -5.97 -4.09 14.31
CA ILE A 105 -7.42 -4.01 14.06
C ILE A 105 -8.03 -2.80 14.75
N GLU A 106 -7.72 -2.56 16.03
CA GLU A 106 -8.24 -1.40 16.76
C GLU A 106 -7.82 -0.08 16.10
N ASP A 107 -6.58 0.00 15.62
CA ASP A 107 -6.08 1.19 14.92
C ASP A 107 -6.73 1.42 13.56
N LEU A 108 -7.10 0.35 12.84
CA LEU A 108 -7.91 0.47 11.62
C LEU A 108 -9.37 0.82 11.91
N GLU A 109 -9.97 0.26 12.96
CA GLU A 109 -11.35 0.57 13.36
C GLU A 109 -11.52 2.04 13.78
N LYS A 110 -10.48 2.69 14.32
CA LYS A 110 -10.47 4.14 14.61
C LYS A 110 -10.49 5.03 13.36
N LYS A 111 -10.18 4.48 12.17
CA LYS A 111 -10.17 5.20 10.88
C LYS A 111 -11.50 5.11 10.13
N LEU A 112 -12.46 4.31 10.61
CA LEU A 112 -13.84 4.24 10.11
C LEU A 112 -14.65 5.46 10.54
#